data_AF-A0A3M0ZML0-F1
#
_entry.id   AF-A0A3M0ZML0-F1
#
_cell.length_a   1.000
_cell.length_b   1.000
_cell.length_c   1.000
_cell.angle_alpha   90.00
_cell.angle_beta   90.00
_cell.angle_gamma   90.00
#
_symmetry.space_group_name_H-M   'P 1'
#
loop_
_entity.id
_entity.type
_entity.pdbx_description
1 polymer ?
#
loop_
_entity_poly.entity_id
_entity_poly.type
_entity_poly.pdbx_seq_one_letter_code
_entity_poly.pdbx_strand_id
1 'polypeptide(L)'
;NTAPCDDGNACTTNDRCSGGVCQGGAPANCDDGNPCTNDLCDATSGCLHIFNTAPCDDGNACTTNDTCSGGICQGGAAVDCDDGNPCTDDACDPKVGCVHTNNTALCDDGNACTTLDVCSEGVCTSGAPADCSDDNPCTTDLCDPDSGCVHLYNTASCDDGNACTTNDRCSGGTCQGQATIDCDDGNPCTNDLCDATSGCLHIFNTAPCDDGNACTTGDQCSAGVCQGGAPTNCDDGNPCTNDLCSSATGCLHFFNTAPCDDGNACTTGDQCSAGVCQGGAPTNCDDGNECTDDSCDPATGCTHHVNPYNSCSDGDPCTWGDHCLPDGTCSGTASPWCQ
;
A
#
# COMPACT_ATOMS: atom_id res chain seq x y z
N ASN A 1 13.89 117.26 -54.52
CA ASN A 1 13.41 117.44 -53.13
C ASN A 1 13.18 116.05 -52.59
N THR A 2 13.96 115.56 -51.62
CA THR A 2 13.85 114.21 -51.04
C THR A 2 13.03 114.21 -49.74
N ALA A 3 12.18 115.22 -49.53
CA ALA A 3 11.37 115.34 -48.34
C ALA A 3 10.40 114.15 -48.21
N PRO A 4 10.09 113.74 -46.97
CA PRO A 4 9.02 112.79 -46.70
C PRO A 4 7.71 113.26 -47.33
N CYS A 5 6.96 112.34 -47.89
CA CYS A 5 5.60 112.53 -48.36
C CYS A 5 4.79 111.25 -48.11
N ASP A 6 3.53 111.25 -48.49
CA ASP A 6 2.63 110.09 -48.44
C ASP A 6 2.12 109.87 -49.87
N ASP A 7 2.36 108.70 -50.43
CA ASP A 7 1.96 108.38 -51.81
C ASP A 7 0.52 107.87 -51.91
N GLY A 8 -0.19 107.79 -50.78
CA GLY A 8 -1.57 107.32 -50.66
C GLY A 8 -1.69 105.79 -50.73
N ASN A 9 -0.57 105.06 -50.80
CA ASN A 9 -0.53 103.62 -50.76
C ASN A 9 -0.08 103.15 -49.37
N ALA A 10 -1.02 102.60 -48.60
CA ALA A 10 -0.74 102.09 -47.26
C ALA A 10 0.28 100.93 -47.23
N CYS A 11 0.62 100.37 -48.39
CA CYS A 11 1.59 99.29 -48.57
C CYS A 11 3.02 99.74 -48.83
N THR A 12 3.28 101.04 -48.75
CA THR A 12 4.62 101.60 -48.88
C THR A 12 4.98 102.40 -47.65
N THR A 13 6.24 102.32 -47.27
CA THR A 13 6.77 102.99 -46.08
C THR A 13 7.99 103.82 -46.46
N ASN A 14 8.18 104.93 -45.75
CA ASN A 14 9.28 105.87 -46.00
C ASN A 14 9.21 106.50 -47.40
N ASP A 15 8.01 106.90 -47.83
CA ASP A 15 7.80 107.49 -49.15
C ASP A 15 8.52 108.85 -49.27
N ARG A 16 9.02 109.12 -50.47
CA ARG A 16 9.85 110.30 -50.73
C ARG A 16 9.43 111.00 -52.00
N CYS A 17 9.52 112.32 -51.97
CA CYS A 17 9.33 113.12 -53.16
C CYS A 17 10.44 112.81 -54.18
N SER A 18 10.06 112.50 -55.41
CA SER A 18 10.99 112.34 -56.54
C SER A 18 10.35 112.91 -57.80
N GLY A 19 11.01 113.88 -58.44
CA GLY A 19 10.48 114.52 -59.66
C GLY A 19 9.16 115.29 -59.48
N GLY A 20 8.79 115.69 -58.27
CA GLY A 20 7.53 116.42 -57.99
C GLY A 20 6.32 115.53 -57.70
N VAL A 21 6.50 114.20 -57.69
CA VAL A 21 5.48 113.20 -57.33
C VAL A 21 5.98 112.43 -56.10
N CYS A 22 5.06 112.04 -55.21
CA CYS A 22 5.41 111.16 -54.11
C CYS A 22 5.54 109.73 -54.63
N GLN A 23 6.68 109.08 -54.38
CA GLN A 23 6.91 107.69 -54.77
C GLN A 23 6.97 106.83 -53.51
N GLY A 24 6.19 105.74 -53.53
CA GLY A 24 6.18 104.72 -52.50
C GLY A 24 7.57 104.18 -52.22
N GLY A 25 7.92 104.12 -50.94
CA GLY A 25 9.19 103.61 -50.47
C GLY A 25 9.23 102.08 -50.43
N ALA A 26 9.79 101.54 -49.34
CA ALA A 26 9.89 100.08 -49.19
C ALA A 26 8.50 99.48 -48.94
N PRO A 27 8.20 98.27 -49.45
CA PRO A 27 6.96 97.58 -49.14
C PRO A 27 6.74 97.48 -47.62
N ALA A 28 5.51 97.74 -47.18
CA ALA A 28 5.09 97.52 -45.81
C ALA A 28 5.24 96.03 -45.46
N ASN A 29 5.87 95.74 -44.32
CA ASN A 29 5.91 94.38 -43.80
C ASN A 29 4.58 94.06 -43.11
N CYS A 30 3.74 93.29 -43.78
CA CYS A 30 2.44 92.85 -43.25
C CYS A 30 2.49 91.47 -42.60
N ASP A 31 3.66 90.86 -42.43
CA ASP A 31 3.80 89.60 -41.70
C ASP A 31 3.48 89.82 -40.21
N ASP A 32 2.38 89.22 -39.75
CA ASP A 32 1.99 89.27 -38.33
C ASP A 32 2.57 88.11 -37.51
N GLY A 33 3.34 87.23 -38.15
CA GLY A 33 3.93 86.04 -37.54
C GLY A 33 2.92 84.93 -37.21
N ASN A 34 1.66 85.06 -37.63
CA ASN A 34 0.65 84.03 -37.44
C ASN A 34 0.61 83.10 -38.67
N PRO A 35 0.99 81.82 -38.55
CA PRO A 35 0.95 80.89 -39.68
C PRO A 35 -0.49 80.62 -40.20
N CYS A 36 -1.50 80.96 -39.40
CA CYS A 36 -2.91 80.77 -39.74
C CYS A 36 -3.58 81.96 -40.44
N THR A 37 -2.78 82.95 -40.85
CA THR A 37 -3.20 84.05 -41.69
C THR A 37 -2.41 84.05 -42.99
N ASN A 38 -3.08 84.49 -44.06
CA ASN A 38 -2.41 84.90 -45.28
C ASN A 38 -2.28 86.43 -45.21
N ASP A 39 -1.04 86.89 -45.13
CA ASP A 39 -0.74 88.32 -45.03
C ASP A 39 -0.74 88.97 -46.41
N LEU A 40 -1.66 89.91 -46.57
CA LEU A 40 -1.79 90.69 -47.80
C LEU A 40 -1.74 92.16 -47.46
N CYS A 41 -1.11 92.94 -48.32
CA CYS A 41 -1.21 94.38 -48.23
C CYS A 41 -2.23 94.92 -49.23
N ASP A 42 -3.27 95.56 -48.70
CA ASP A 42 -4.24 96.32 -49.50
C ASP A 42 -3.83 97.79 -49.54
N ALA A 43 -3.69 98.34 -50.75
CA ALA A 43 -3.17 99.70 -50.94
C ALA A 43 -4.02 100.79 -50.27
N THR A 44 -5.29 100.51 -49.94
CA THR A 44 -6.20 101.46 -49.28
C THR A 44 -6.32 101.20 -47.78
N SER A 45 -6.44 99.93 -47.39
CA SER A 45 -6.79 99.50 -46.04
C SER A 45 -5.56 99.15 -45.19
N GLY A 46 -4.38 99.06 -45.82
CA GLY A 46 -3.14 98.64 -45.20
C GLY A 46 -3.04 97.11 -45.09
N CYS A 47 -2.35 96.62 -44.06
CA CYS A 47 -2.17 95.19 -43.85
C CYS A 47 -3.49 94.50 -43.51
N LEU A 48 -3.77 93.41 -44.22
CA LEU A 48 -4.91 92.50 -44.03
C LEU A 48 -4.38 91.09 -43.71
N HIS A 49 -4.99 90.46 -42.71
CA HIS A 49 -4.64 89.11 -42.27
C HIS A 49 -5.86 88.21 -42.43
N ILE A 50 -5.88 87.37 -43.47
CA ILE A 50 -7.04 86.53 -43.82
C ILE A 50 -6.81 85.11 -43.31
N PHE A 51 -7.72 84.59 -42.48
CA PHE A 51 -7.61 83.23 -41.95
C PHE A 51 -7.51 82.18 -43.07
N ASN A 52 -6.57 81.24 -42.90
CA ASN A 52 -6.38 80.13 -43.82
C ASN A 52 -6.67 78.78 -43.12
N THR A 53 -6.47 77.68 -43.84
CA THR A 53 -6.62 76.30 -43.34
C THR A 53 -5.35 75.48 -43.58
N ALA A 54 -4.19 76.14 -43.60
CA ALA A 54 -2.91 75.49 -43.84
C ALA A 54 -2.52 74.59 -42.64
N PRO A 55 -1.58 73.64 -42.84
CA PRO A 55 -0.90 73.00 -41.73
C PRO A 55 -0.18 74.03 -40.86
N CYS A 56 -0.21 73.81 -39.56
CA CYS A 56 0.48 74.65 -38.58
C CYS A 56 1.04 73.77 -37.46
N ASP A 57 1.64 74.38 -36.45
CA ASP A 57 2.11 73.73 -35.22
C ASP A 57 1.41 74.45 -34.06
N ASP A 58 0.59 73.73 -33.30
CA ASP A 58 -0.16 74.31 -32.18
C ASP A 58 0.69 74.39 -30.90
N GLY A 59 1.94 73.94 -30.96
CA GLY A 59 2.90 73.91 -29.87
C GLY A 59 2.64 72.77 -28.88
N ASN A 60 1.70 71.88 -29.16
CA ASN A 60 1.41 70.70 -28.36
C ASN A 60 2.01 69.45 -29.01
N ALA A 61 3.06 68.91 -28.41
CA ALA A 61 3.74 67.70 -28.88
C ALA A 61 2.84 66.44 -28.88
N CYS A 62 1.65 66.52 -28.26
CA CYS A 62 0.66 65.44 -28.18
C CYS A 62 -0.38 65.46 -29.29
N THR A 63 -0.27 66.40 -30.23
CA THR A 63 -1.14 66.47 -31.40
C THR A 63 -0.31 66.38 -32.67
N THR A 64 -0.92 65.78 -33.70
CA THR A 64 -0.31 65.65 -35.01
C THR A 64 -1.29 66.10 -36.07
N ASN A 65 -0.75 66.59 -37.19
CA ASN A 65 -1.54 67.11 -38.30
C ASN A 65 -2.42 68.30 -37.88
N ASP A 66 -1.82 69.25 -37.13
CA ASP A 66 -2.50 70.46 -36.70
C ASP A 66 -2.86 71.34 -37.90
N THR A 67 -4.01 71.98 -37.81
CA THR A 67 -4.55 72.76 -38.93
C THR A 67 -5.13 74.09 -38.46
N CYS A 68 -4.97 75.10 -39.31
CA CYS A 68 -5.52 76.40 -39.04
C CYS A 68 -7.04 76.39 -39.14
N SER A 69 -7.70 76.95 -38.12
CA SER A 69 -9.15 77.10 -38.11
C SER A 69 -9.54 78.30 -37.26
N GLY A 70 -10.17 79.29 -37.92
CA GLY A 70 -10.57 80.55 -37.28
C GLY A 70 -9.40 81.44 -36.87
N GLY A 71 -8.27 81.38 -37.59
CA GLY A 71 -7.08 82.19 -37.31
C GLY A 71 -6.19 81.67 -36.18
N ILE A 72 -6.50 80.49 -35.64
CA ILE A 72 -5.76 79.82 -34.58
C ILE A 72 -5.34 78.45 -35.09
N CYS A 73 -4.14 78.01 -34.73
CA CYS A 73 -3.71 76.64 -34.98
C CYS A 73 -4.42 75.70 -34.02
N GLN A 74 -5.18 74.73 -34.55
CA GLN A 74 -5.89 73.75 -33.74
C GLN A 74 -5.17 72.40 -33.83
N GLY A 75 -4.88 71.83 -32.65
CA GLY A 75 -4.31 70.50 -32.52
C GLY A 75 -5.13 69.44 -33.25
N GLY A 76 -4.43 68.59 -34.00
CA GLY A 76 -5.04 67.52 -34.78
C GLY A 76 -5.28 66.25 -33.95
N ALA A 77 -4.92 65.09 -34.51
CA ALA A 77 -5.13 63.82 -33.83
C ALA A 77 -4.17 63.65 -32.65
N ALA A 78 -4.66 63.11 -31.53
CA ALA A 78 -3.82 62.78 -30.38
C ALA A 78 -2.75 61.76 -30.77
N VAL A 79 -1.52 61.97 -30.29
CA VAL A 79 -0.44 61.00 -30.42
C VAL A 79 -0.76 59.77 -29.56
N ASP A 80 -0.59 58.59 -30.15
CA ASP A 80 -0.60 57.32 -29.43
C ASP A 80 0.77 57.11 -28.78
N CYS A 81 0.78 57.06 -27.46
CA CYS A 81 1.99 56.91 -26.65
C CYS A 81 2.11 55.51 -26.04
N ASP A 82 1.30 54.54 -26.45
CA ASP A 82 1.45 53.15 -26.00
C ASP A 82 2.79 52.57 -26.52
N ASP A 83 3.71 52.25 -25.61
CA ASP A 83 4.99 51.62 -25.95
C ASP A 83 4.95 50.09 -25.90
N GLY A 84 3.79 49.52 -25.52
CA GLY A 84 3.56 48.09 -25.37
C GLY A 84 4.26 47.47 -24.16
N ASN A 85 4.88 48.27 -23.28
CA ASN A 85 5.51 47.78 -22.07
C ASN A 85 4.52 47.82 -20.89
N PRO A 86 4.11 46.66 -20.33
CA PRO A 86 3.18 46.64 -19.19
C PRO A 86 3.73 47.31 -17.93
N CYS A 87 5.05 47.56 -17.88
CA CYS A 87 5.74 48.17 -16.75
C CYS A 87 5.91 49.68 -16.83
N THR A 88 5.25 50.33 -17.78
CA THR A 88 5.18 51.78 -17.91
C THR A 88 3.74 52.26 -17.91
N ASP A 89 3.52 53.41 -17.29
CA ASP A 89 2.30 54.18 -17.46
C ASP A 89 2.56 55.22 -18.54
N ASP A 90 1.85 55.08 -19.67
CA ASP A 90 2.02 55.92 -20.85
C ASP A 90 1.18 57.19 -20.74
N ALA A 91 1.85 58.32 -20.91
CA ALA A 91 1.21 59.62 -20.95
C ALA A 91 1.84 60.50 -22.02
N CYS A 92 1.08 61.48 -22.48
CA CYS A 92 1.63 62.50 -23.35
C CYS A 92 1.74 63.84 -22.61
N ASP A 93 2.96 64.34 -22.48
CA ASP A 93 3.25 65.69 -21.99
C ASP A 93 3.18 66.69 -23.16
N PRO A 94 2.32 67.72 -23.11
CA PRO A 94 2.16 68.66 -24.23
C PRO A 94 3.42 69.39 -24.70
N LYS A 95 4.50 69.42 -23.90
CA LYS A 95 5.77 70.07 -24.27
C LYS A 95 6.84 69.07 -24.67
N VAL A 96 6.85 67.88 -24.06
CA VAL A 96 7.92 66.89 -24.25
C VAL A 96 7.52 65.82 -25.27
N GLY A 97 6.23 65.55 -25.43
CA GLY A 97 5.68 64.44 -26.21
C GLY A 97 5.41 63.22 -25.31
N CYS A 98 5.54 62.02 -25.87
CA CYS A 98 5.32 60.79 -25.11
C CYS A 98 6.32 60.63 -23.95
N VAL A 99 5.78 60.26 -22.79
CA VAL A 99 6.50 59.98 -21.56
C VAL A 99 6.01 58.65 -21.00
N HIS A 100 6.94 57.76 -20.71
CA HIS A 100 6.69 56.41 -20.19
C HIS A 100 7.27 56.34 -18.78
N THR A 101 6.41 56.26 -17.76
CA THR A 101 6.86 56.28 -16.36
C THR A 101 6.81 54.87 -15.78
N ASN A 102 7.94 54.38 -15.25
CA ASN A 102 8.00 53.07 -14.61
C ASN A 102 6.92 52.92 -13.52
N ASN A 103 6.16 51.84 -13.59
CA ASN A 103 5.16 51.49 -12.58
C ASN A 103 5.61 50.24 -11.77
N THR A 104 4.75 49.82 -10.84
CA THR A 104 4.96 48.64 -9.99
C THR A 104 3.79 47.66 -10.09
N ALA A 105 3.12 47.63 -11.24
CA ALA A 105 1.98 46.74 -11.48
C ALA A 105 2.42 45.27 -11.57
N LEU A 106 1.43 44.37 -11.56
CA LEU A 106 1.68 42.97 -11.94
C LEU A 106 1.93 42.90 -13.45
N CYS A 107 2.83 42.02 -13.84
CA CYS A 107 3.17 41.75 -15.22
C CYS A 107 3.38 40.24 -15.42
N ASP A 108 3.76 39.84 -16.62
CA ASP A 108 4.15 38.47 -16.99
C ASP A 108 5.55 38.55 -17.57
N ASP A 109 6.52 37.90 -16.93
CA ASP A 109 7.92 37.89 -17.38
C ASP A 109 8.19 36.84 -18.49
N GLY A 110 7.15 36.10 -18.89
CA GLY A 110 7.20 35.05 -19.90
C GLY A 110 7.74 33.72 -19.39
N ASN A 111 8.06 33.60 -18.10
CA ASN A 111 8.52 32.36 -17.48
C ASN A 111 7.37 31.70 -16.72
N ALA A 112 6.90 30.56 -17.22
CA ALA A 112 5.80 29.81 -16.59
C ALA A 112 6.15 29.26 -15.20
N CYS A 113 7.42 29.34 -14.78
CA CYS A 113 7.92 28.93 -13.48
C CYS A 113 7.96 30.02 -12.44
N THR A 114 7.46 31.20 -12.75
CA THR A 114 7.35 32.33 -11.83
C THR A 114 5.90 32.77 -11.74
N THR A 115 5.54 33.27 -10.57
CA THR A 115 4.20 33.74 -10.26
C THR A 115 4.31 35.06 -9.55
N LEU A 116 3.29 35.92 -9.74
CA LEU A 116 3.26 37.25 -9.14
C LEU A 116 4.47 38.09 -9.58
N ASP A 117 4.78 38.09 -10.88
CA ASP A 117 5.82 38.96 -11.43
C ASP A 117 5.40 40.42 -11.30
N VAL A 118 6.37 41.27 -10.99
CA VAL A 118 6.13 42.67 -10.69
C VAL A 118 7.07 43.54 -11.50
N CYS A 119 6.54 44.67 -11.94
CA CYS A 119 7.32 45.70 -12.60
C CYS A 119 8.30 46.36 -11.63
N SER A 120 9.56 46.42 -12.04
CA SER A 120 10.63 47.09 -11.31
C SER A 120 11.57 47.76 -12.30
N GLU A 121 11.77 49.07 -12.14
CA GLU A 121 12.62 49.87 -13.04
C GLU A 121 12.26 49.72 -14.54
N GLY A 122 10.97 49.59 -14.85
CA GLY A 122 10.44 49.51 -16.22
C GLY A 122 10.59 48.13 -16.87
N VAL A 123 11.00 47.12 -16.10
CA VAL A 123 11.16 45.74 -16.55
C VAL A 123 10.28 44.83 -15.70
N CYS A 124 9.64 43.86 -16.33
CA CYS A 124 8.93 42.82 -15.58
C CYS A 124 9.96 41.91 -14.90
N THR A 125 9.91 41.83 -13.58
CA THR A 125 10.83 41.01 -12.80
C THR A 125 10.12 39.78 -12.26
N SER A 126 10.79 38.63 -12.40
CA SER A 126 10.34 37.33 -11.92
C SER A 126 9.93 37.39 -10.45
N GLY A 127 8.71 36.94 -10.17
CA GLY A 127 8.17 36.83 -8.83
C GLY A 127 8.61 35.55 -8.10
N ALA A 128 7.71 34.99 -7.31
CA ALA A 128 7.98 33.77 -6.56
C ALA A 128 8.02 32.56 -7.51
N PRO A 129 8.89 31.56 -7.27
CA PRO A 129 8.86 30.32 -8.03
C PRO A 129 7.48 29.64 -7.94
N ALA A 130 7.02 29.10 -9.06
CA ALA A 130 5.81 28.30 -9.12
C ALA A 130 5.97 27.05 -8.25
N ASP A 131 4.94 26.74 -7.46
CA ASP A 131 4.86 25.46 -6.75
C ASP A 131 4.36 24.39 -7.72
N CYS A 132 5.26 23.47 -8.09
CA CYS A 132 4.95 22.36 -8.98
C CYS A 132 4.74 21.03 -8.25
N SER A 133 4.59 21.02 -6.92
CA SER A 133 4.24 19.79 -6.21
C SER A 133 2.87 19.28 -6.66
N ASP A 134 2.78 18.04 -7.13
CA ASP A 134 1.51 17.33 -7.34
C ASP A 134 1.15 16.40 -6.17
N ASP A 135 1.94 16.46 -5.09
CA ASP A 135 1.84 15.61 -3.90
C ASP A 135 1.96 14.10 -4.19
N ASN A 136 2.40 13.71 -5.38
CA ASN A 136 2.62 12.32 -5.74
C ASN A 136 4.10 11.95 -5.52
N PRO A 137 4.42 11.06 -4.57
CA PRO A 137 5.82 10.65 -4.33
C PRO A 137 6.45 9.92 -5.54
N CYS A 138 5.64 9.45 -6.49
CA CYS A 138 6.06 8.71 -7.67
C CYS A 138 6.27 9.56 -8.93
N THR A 139 6.22 10.88 -8.77
CA THR A 139 6.64 11.86 -9.76
C THR A 139 7.84 12.64 -9.21
N THR A 140 8.67 13.13 -10.11
CA THR A 140 9.61 14.20 -9.82
C THR A 140 9.03 15.45 -10.43
N ASP A 141 8.81 16.45 -9.59
CA ASP A 141 8.25 17.73 -9.99
C ASP A 141 9.37 18.62 -10.50
N LEU A 142 9.20 19.09 -11.74
CA LEU A 142 10.06 20.08 -12.34
C LEU A 142 9.21 21.21 -12.88
N CYS A 143 9.85 22.35 -13.06
CA CYS A 143 9.25 23.44 -13.80
C CYS A 143 10.06 23.71 -15.06
N ASP A 144 9.37 23.66 -16.19
CA ASP A 144 9.88 24.05 -17.50
C ASP A 144 9.49 25.51 -17.78
N PRO A 145 10.44 26.43 -18.03
CA PRO A 145 10.12 27.85 -18.20
C PRO A 145 9.12 28.16 -19.32
N ASP A 146 9.03 27.30 -20.34
CA ASP A 146 8.13 27.50 -21.48
C ASP A 146 6.76 26.82 -21.25
N SER A 147 6.75 25.65 -20.60
CA SER A 147 5.58 24.77 -20.50
C SER A 147 4.93 24.76 -19.10
N GLY A 148 5.60 25.32 -18.09
CA GLY A 148 5.18 25.30 -16.70
C GLY A 148 5.52 23.99 -15.98
N CYS A 149 4.69 23.62 -15.00
CA CYS A 149 4.91 22.43 -14.19
C CYS A 149 4.85 21.13 -15.02
N VAL A 150 5.85 20.28 -14.85
CA VAL A 150 5.95 18.96 -15.48
C VAL A 150 6.29 17.90 -14.43
N HIS A 151 5.61 16.76 -14.51
CA HIS A 151 5.74 15.68 -13.52
C HIS A 151 6.23 14.41 -14.22
N LEU A 152 7.46 13.99 -13.93
CA LEU A 152 8.08 12.83 -14.56
C LEU A 152 8.04 11.62 -13.63
N TYR A 153 7.59 10.47 -14.14
CA TYR A 153 7.57 9.25 -13.34
C TYR A 153 8.97 8.87 -12.86
N ASN A 154 9.07 8.56 -11.59
CA ASN A 154 10.32 8.16 -10.95
C ASN A 154 10.25 6.69 -10.48
N THR A 155 11.35 6.22 -9.88
CA THR A 155 11.47 4.87 -9.31
C THR A 155 11.89 4.92 -7.84
N ALA A 156 11.49 5.97 -7.14
CA ALA A 156 11.78 6.15 -5.72
C ALA A 156 11.05 5.09 -4.86
N SER A 157 11.50 4.94 -3.62
CA SER A 157 10.72 4.22 -2.61
C SER A 157 9.48 5.02 -2.26
N CYS A 158 8.38 4.32 -2.03
CA CYS A 158 7.11 4.91 -1.61
C CYS A 158 6.42 3.94 -0.64
N ASP A 159 5.21 4.30 -0.21
CA ASP A 159 4.33 3.45 0.60
C ASP A 159 3.03 3.31 -0.19
N ASP A 160 2.65 2.08 -0.56
CA ASP A 160 1.42 1.82 -1.32
C ASP A 160 0.18 1.70 -0.41
N GLY A 161 0.36 1.89 0.90
CA GLY A 161 -0.66 1.81 1.92
C GLY A 161 -1.12 0.39 2.24
N ASN A 162 -0.51 -0.63 1.64
CA ASN A 162 -0.82 -2.03 1.87
C ASN A 162 0.18 -2.64 2.85
N ALA A 163 -0.27 -2.92 4.07
CA ALA A 163 0.54 -3.52 5.12
C ALA A 163 1.07 -4.94 4.78
N CYS A 164 0.57 -5.54 3.70
CA CYS A 164 0.98 -6.84 3.20
C CYS A 164 2.11 -6.81 2.18
N THR A 165 2.54 -5.61 1.80
CA THR A 165 3.63 -5.43 0.85
C THR A 165 4.80 -4.74 1.53
N THR A 166 5.98 -5.03 0.99
CA THR A 166 7.23 -4.45 1.46
C THR A 166 8.07 -4.03 0.25
N ASN A 167 8.99 -3.11 0.51
CA ASN A 167 9.89 -2.54 -0.50
C ASN A 167 9.13 -1.87 -1.64
N ASP A 168 8.03 -1.20 -1.33
CA ASP A 168 7.17 -0.58 -2.32
C ASP A 168 7.93 0.49 -3.10
N ARG A 169 7.63 0.54 -4.39
CA ARG A 169 8.40 1.34 -5.32
C ARG A 169 7.54 1.95 -6.40
N CYS A 170 7.93 3.13 -6.80
CA CYS A 170 7.25 3.85 -7.86
C CYS A 170 7.44 3.15 -9.20
N SER A 171 6.32 2.93 -9.88
CA SER A 171 6.25 2.32 -11.20
C SER A 171 5.05 2.89 -11.96
N GLY A 172 5.32 3.48 -13.13
CA GLY A 172 4.28 4.09 -13.98
C GLY A 172 3.49 5.21 -13.30
N GLY A 173 4.12 5.99 -12.42
CA GLY A 173 3.48 7.08 -11.68
C GLY A 173 2.63 6.64 -10.48
N THR A 174 2.66 5.36 -10.13
CA THR A 174 1.94 4.79 -8.98
C THR A 174 2.89 4.09 -8.03
N CYS A 175 2.57 4.13 -6.74
CA CYS A 175 3.28 3.31 -5.77
C CYS A 175 2.78 1.86 -5.87
N GLN A 176 3.71 0.91 -6.02
CA GLN A 176 3.38 -0.50 -6.16
C GLN A 176 4.19 -1.33 -5.17
N GLY A 177 3.48 -2.11 -4.36
CA GLY A 177 4.09 -3.12 -3.51
C GLY A 177 4.83 -4.18 -4.31
N GLN A 178 6.04 -4.53 -3.87
CA GLN A 178 6.93 -5.43 -4.61
C GLN A 178 6.90 -6.84 -4.04
N ALA A 179 7.22 -7.00 -2.76
CA ALA A 179 7.27 -8.30 -2.11
C ALA A 179 6.11 -8.44 -1.12
N THR A 180 5.40 -9.56 -1.18
CA THR A 180 4.39 -9.90 -0.17
C THR A 180 5.07 -10.32 1.12
N ILE A 181 4.57 -9.85 2.25
CA ILE A 181 5.00 -10.32 3.56
C ILE A 181 4.57 -11.79 3.74
N ASP A 182 5.44 -12.58 4.36
CA ASP A 182 5.10 -13.92 4.82
C ASP A 182 4.49 -13.82 6.22
N CYS A 183 3.23 -14.22 6.36
CA CYS A 183 2.50 -14.17 7.62
C CYS A 183 2.44 -15.52 8.34
N ASP A 184 3.11 -16.57 7.85
CA ASP A 184 3.16 -17.86 8.53
C ASP A 184 3.84 -17.72 9.91
N ASP A 185 3.10 -17.96 10.99
CA ASP A 185 3.64 -17.93 12.36
C ASP A 185 4.14 -19.30 12.84
N GLY A 186 4.04 -20.32 11.98
CA GLY A 186 4.40 -21.70 12.26
C GLY A 186 3.41 -22.43 13.18
N ASN A 187 2.29 -21.82 13.54
CA ASN A 187 1.27 -22.46 14.38
C ASN A 187 0.20 -23.13 13.50
N PRO A 188 0.09 -24.47 13.51
CA PRO A 188 -0.94 -25.17 12.72
C PRO A 188 -2.38 -24.82 13.14
N CYS A 189 -2.55 -24.21 14.31
CA CYS A 189 -3.84 -23.82 14.87
C CYS A 189 -4.28 -22.41 14.55
N THR A 190 -3.58 -21.74 13.65
CA THR A 190 -3.96 -20.45 13.07
C THR A 190 -4.08 -20.59 11.56
N ASN A 191 -4.98 -19.79 10.99
CA ASN A 191 -4.99 -19.50 9.57
C ASN A 191 -4.32 -18.13 9.40
N ASP A 192 -3.18 -18.14 8.72
CA ASP A 192 -2.41 -16.94 8.48
C ASP A 192 -2.94 -16.23 7.24
N LEU A 193 -3.35 -14.98 7.45
CA LEU A 193 -3.81 -14.11 6.39
C LEU A 193 -3.10 -12.78 6.53
N CYS A 194 -2.84 -12.16 5.38
CA CYS A 194 -2.48 -10.76 5.39
C CYS A 194 -3.69 -9.89 5.03
N ASP A 195 -4.04 -8.98 5.95
CA ASP A 195 -5.02 -7.92 5.74
C ASP A 195 -4.32 -6.64 5.31
N ALA A 196 -4.75 -6.04 4.19
CA ALA A 196 -4.07 -4.89 3.60
C ALA A 196 -3.98 -3.67 4.52
N THR A 197 -4.84 -3.57 5.54
CA THR A 197 -4.82 -2.45 6.50
C THR A 197 -4.09 -2.83 7.80
N SER A 198 -4.32 -4.03 8.30
CA SER A 198 -3.90 -4.46 9.63
C SER A 198 -2.60 -5.27 9.64
N GLY A 199 -2.13 -5.69 8.46
CA GLY A 199 -0.96 -6.55 8.29
C GLY A 199 -1.27 -8.02 8.56
N CYS A 200 -0.31 -8.75 9.12
CA CYS A 200 -0.48 -10.16 9.42
C CYS A 200 -1.51 -10.41 10.53
N LEU A 201 -2.45 -11.30 10.24
CA LEU A 201 -3.49 -11.77 11.14
C LEU A 201 -3.39 -13.29 11.27
N HIS A 202 -3.45 -13.78 12.50
CA HIS A 202 -3.40 -15.20 12.84
C HIS A 202 -4.73 -15.60 13.48
N ILE A 203 -5.64 -16.16 12.66
CA ILE A 203 -7.01 -16.44 13.11
C ILE A 203 -7.09 -17.89 13.58
N PHE A 204 -7.49 -18.10 14.84
CA PHE A 204 -7.62 -19.44 15.39
C PHE A 204 -8.54 -20.32 14.53
N ASN A 205 -8.07 -21.53 14.24
CA ASN A 205 -8.81 -22.52 13.49
C ASN A 205 -9.19 -23.72 14.38
N THR A 206 -9.86 -24.71 13.78
CA THR A 206 -10.27 -25.98 14.42
C THR A 206 -9.75 -27.19 13.64
N ALA A 207 -8.65 -26.99 12.89
CA ALA A 207 -8.08 -28.04 12.07
C ALA A 207 -7.48 -29.16 12.94
N PRO A 208 -7.30 -30.37 12.37
CA PRO A 208 -6.46 -31.39 12.99
C PRO A 208 -5.02 -30.88 13.15
N CYS A 209 -4.39 -31.27 14.24
CA CYS A 209 -3.00 -30.93 14.54
C CYS A 209 -2.31 -32.11 15.24
N ASP A 210 -1.07 -31.93 15.66
CA ASP A 210 -0.31 -32.88 16.46
C ASP A 210 0.17 -32.12 17.72
N ASP A 211 -0.26 -32.57 18.90
CA ASP A 211 0.11 -31.94 20.17
C ASP A 211 1.49 -32.40 20.68
N GLY A 212 2.17 -33.26 19.92
CA GLY A 212 3.47 -33.85 20.23
C GLY A 212 3.40 -34.96 21.26
N ASN A 213 2.21 -35.36 21.72
CA ASN A 213 2.01 -36.41 22.70
C ASN A 213 1.52 -37.69 22.01
N ALA A 214 2.40 -38.70 21.94
CA ALA A 214 2.07 -39.99 21.34
C ALA A 214 0.94 -40.77 22.07
N CYS A 215 0.51 -40.28 23.24
CA CYS A 215 -0.57 -40.86 24.03
C CYS A 215 -1.94 -40.22 23.78
N THR A 216 -2.04 -39.33 22.81
CA THR A 216 -3.29 -38.74 22.37
C THR A 216 -3.49 -39.02 20.88
N THR A 217 -4.76 -39.09 20.48
CA THR A 217 -5.16 -39.30 19.09
C THR A 217 -6.30 -38.38 18.73
N GLY A 218 -6.31 -37.93 17.47
CA GLY A 218 -7.33 -37.03 16.95
C GLY A 218 -7.24 -35.63 17.55
N ASP A 219 -6.02 -35.13 17.74
CA ASP A 219 -5.75 -33.81 18.30
C ASP A 219 -6.33 -32.71 17.40
N GLN A 220 -6.83 -31.65 18.04
CA GLN A 220 -7.54 -30.58 17.37
C GLN A 220 -7.15 -29.23 17.91
N CYS A 221 -7.15 -28.27 17.02
CA CYS A 221 -6.92 -26.88 17.37
C CYS A 221 -8.10 -26.31 18.17
N SER A 222 -7.77 -25.67 19.29
CA SER A 222 -8.73 -24.94 20.11
C SER A 222 -8.05 -23.74 20.76
N ALA A 223 -8.63 -22.55 20.55
CA ALA A 223 -8.11 -21.29 21.05
C ALA A 223 -6.62 -21.04 20.71
N GLY A 224 -6.20 -21.42 19.51
CA GLY A 224 -4.83 -21.20 19.00
C GLY A 224 -3.78 -22.19 19.51
N VAL A 225 -4.19 -23.25 20.20
CA VAL A 225 -3.29 -24.30 20.72
C VAL A 225 -3.77 -25.65 20.23
N CYS A 226 -2.83 -26.53 19.88
CA CYS A 226 -3.16 -27.92 19.60
C CYS A 226 -3.49 -28.64 20.91
N GLN A 227 -4.73 -29.12 21.05
CA GLN A 227 -5.17 -29.85 22.22
C GLN A 227 -5.18 -31.34 21.92
N GLY A 228 -4.52 -32.11 22.79
CA GLY A 228 -4.56 -33.57 22.76
C GLY A 228 -5.98 -34.12 22.79
N GLY A 229 -6.25 -35.06 21.89
CA GLY A 229 -7.55 -35.69 21.74
C GLY A 229 -7.80 -36.82 22.75
N ALA A 230 -8.36 -37.93 22.26
CA ALA A 230 -8.65 -39.08 23.12
C ALA A 230 -7.36 -39.82 23.49
N PRO A 231 -7.25 -40.36 24.72
CA PRO A 231 -6.11 -41.19 25.11
C PRO A 231 -5.91 -42.38 24.16
N THR A 232 -4.68 -42.61 23.72
CA THR A 232 -4.30 -43.79 22.94
C THR A 232 -4.57 -45.05 23.77
N ASN A 233 -5.30 -46.00 23.21
CA ASN A 233 -5.45 -47.31 23.84
C ASN A 233 -4.16 -48.12 23.62
N CYS A 234 -3.44 -48.39 24.70
CA CYS A 234 -2.22 -49.19 24.69
C CYS A 234 -2.40 -50.63 25.17
N ASP A 235 -3.63 -51.08 25.43
CA ASP A 235 -3.90 -52.48 25.78
C ASP A 235 -3.58 -53.40 24.58
N ASP A 236 -2.60 -54.29 24.75
CA ASP A 236 -2.21 -55.28 23.75
C ASP A 236 -2.95 -56.62 23.87
N GLY A 237 -3.84 -56.73 24.87
CA GLY A 237 -4.61 -57.93 25.17
C GLY A 237 -3.80 -59.05 25.84
N ASN A 238 -2.53 -58.81 26.21
CA ASN A 238 -1.71 -59.79 26.90
C ASN A 238 -1.79 -59.58 28.43
N PRO A 239 -2.33 -60.54 29.21
CA PRO A 239 -2.40 -60.39 30.67
C PRO A 239 -1.02 -60.34 31.34
N CYS A 240 0.04 -60.74 30.63
CA CYS A 240 1.41 -60.79 31.12
C CYS A 240 2.24 -59.54 30.85
N THR A 241 1.60 -58.47 30.39
CA THR A 241 2.17 -57.14 30.23
C THR A 241 1.41 -56.12 31.08
N ASN A 242 2.13 -55.10 31.51
CA ASN A 242 1.55 -53.86 32.02
C ASN A 242 1.68 -52.83 30.91
N ASP A 243 0.55 -52.30 30.46
CA ASP A 243 0.49 -51.34 29.38
C ASP A 243 0.56 -49.92 29.92
N LEU A 244 1.52 -49.16 29.41
CA LEU A 244 1.71 -47.76 29.74
C LEU A 244 1.89 -46.98 28.46
N CYS A 245 1.37 -45.76 28.46
CA CYS A 245 1.69 -44.81 27.41
C CYS A 245 2.73 -43.79 27.90
N SER A 246 3.78 -43.62 27.11
CA SER A 246 4.80 -42.59 27.28
C SER A 246 4.59 -41.50 26.25
N SER A 247 4.43 -40.24 26.69
CA SER A 247 4.13 -39.13 25.78
C SER A 247 5.16 -38.94 24.66
N ALA A 248 6.41 -39.36 24.89
CA ALA A 248 7.49 -39.24 23.91
C ALA A 248 7.59 -40.43 22.94
N THR A 249 7.17 -41.63 23.35
CA THR A 249 7.45 -42.87 22.61
C THR A 249 6.21 -43.70 22.26
N GLY A 250 5.02 -43.33 22.77
CA GLY A 250 3.77 -44.05 22.58
C GLY A 250 3.62 -45.24 23.53
N CYS A 251 2.94 -46.28 23.07
CA CYS A 251 2.63 -47.47 23.85
C CYS A 251 3.89 -48.28 24.18
N LEU A 252 4.00 -48.63 25.46
CA LEU A 252 5.06 -49.45 26.03
C LEU A 252 4.42 -50.60 26.82
N HIS A 253 4.95 -51.80 26.65
CA HIS A 253 4.45 -53.02 27.28
C HIS A 253 5.57 -53.61 28.13
N PHE A 254 5.38 -53.66 29.45
CA PHE A 254 6.38 -54.19 30.38
C PHE A 254 5.93 -55.52 30.93
N PHE A 255 6.78 -56.55 30.82
CA PHE A 255 6.46 -57.86 31.38
C PHE A 255 6.16 -57.78 32.87
N ASN A 256 5.08 -58.43 33.29
CA ASN A 256 4.68 -58.53 34.68
C ASN A 256 4.81 -59.98 35.18
N THR A 257 4.51 -60.18 36.46
CA THR A 257 4.49 -61.49 37.12
C THR A 257 3.11 -61.78 37.72
N ALA A 258 2.06 -61.24 37.11
CA ALA A 258 0.69 -61.41 37.59
C ALA A 258 0.23 -62.87 37.37
N PRO A 259 -0.80 -63.33 38.12
CA PRO A 259 -1.51 -64.55 37.78
C PRO A 259 -2.13 -64.44 36.39
N CYS A 260 -2.13 -65.55 35.66
CA CYS A 260 -2.74 -65.66 34.34
C CYS A 260 -3.40 -67.04 34.18
N ASP A 261 -3.92 -67.31 32.99
CA ASP A 261 -4.46 -68.61 32.59
C ASP A 261 -3.74 -69.00 31.29
N ASP A 262 -3.01 -70.11 31.29
CA ASP A 262 -2.27 -70.58 30.11
C ASP A 262 -3.17 -71.38 29.13
N GLY A 263 -4.46 -71.50 29.44
CA GLY A 263 -5.45 -72.25 28.68
C GLY A 263 -5.34 -73.77 28.84
N ASN A 264 -4.48 -74.25 29.73
CA ASN A 264 -4.29 -75.67 30.01
C ASN A 264 -4.95 -76.04 31.34
N ALA A 265 -6.03 -76.82 31.28
CA ALA A 265 -6.76 -77.27 32.46
C ALA A 265 -5.93 -78.20 33.39
N CYS A 266 -4.77 -78.67 32.91
CA CYS A 266 -3.85 -79.53 33.65
C CYS A 266 -2.77 -78.79 34.43
N THR A 267 -2.85 -77.46 34.49
CA THR A 267 -1.97 -76.62 35.28
C THR A 267 -2.79 -75.75 36.23
N THR A 268 -2.22 -75.46 37.40
CA THR A 268 -2.82 -74.56 38.39
C THR A 268 -1.82 -73.54 38.89
N GLY A 269 -2.30 -72.33 39.17
CA GLY A 269 -1.49 -71.24 39.68
C GLY A 269 -0.54 -70.66 38.64
N ASP A 270 -0.99 -70.56 37.38
CA ASP A 270 -0.20 -70.06 36.25
C ASP A 270 0.22 -68.62 36.48
N GLN A 271 1.43 -68.31 36.01
CA GLN A 271 2.06 -67.02 36.24
C GLN A 271 2.75 -66.51 34.99
N CYS A 272 2.71 -65.19 34.87
CA CYS A 272 3.40 -64.49 33.83
C CYS A 272 4.91 -64.54 34.02
N SER A 273 5.62 -64.94 32.97
CA SER A 273 7.07 -64.99 32.92
C SER A 273 7.56 -64.69 31.51
N ALA A 274 8.41 -63.66 31.41
CA ALA A 274 8.94 -63.16 30.14
C ALA A 274 7.87 -62.85 29.07
N GLY A 275 6.71 -62.32 29.50
CA GLY A 275 5.63 -61.89 28.62
C GLY A 275 4.71 -63.01 28.13
N VAL A 276 4.86 -64.22 28.65
CA VAL A 276 4.01 -65.38 28.33
C VAL A 276 3.43 -65.94 29.62
N CYS A 277 2.17 -66.40 29.56
CA CYS A 277 1.58 -67.15 30.66
C CYS A 277 2.19 -68.55 30.70
N GLN A 278 2.86 -68.89 31.80
CA GLN A 278 3.45 -70.21 31.99
C GLN A 278 2.60 -71.03 32.96
N GLY A 279 2.21 -72.23 32.52
CA GLY A 279 1.52 -73.22 33.32
C GLY A 279 2.25 -73.49 34.63
N GLY A 280 1.49 -73.45 35.73
CA GLY A 280 2.01 -73.65 37.08
C GLY A 280 2.23 -75.11 37.42
N ALA A 281 1.85 -75.50 38.64
CA ALA A 281 1.99 -76.88 39.08
C ALA A 281 1.00 -77.78 38.32
N PRO A 282 1.39 -79.02 37.94
CA PRO A 282 0.46 -79.98 37.35
C PRO A 282 -0.75 -80.19 38.27
N THR A 283 -1.95 -80.16 37.69
CA THR A 283 -3.19 -80.50 38.39
C THR A 283 -3.09 -81.95 38.87
N ASN A 284 -3.30 -82.18 40.16
CA ASN A 284 -3.39 -83.53 40.68
C ASN A 284 -4.75 -84.14 40.28
N CYS A 285 -4.71 -85.10 39.36
CA CYS A 285 -5.90 -85.81 38.88
C CYS A 285 -6.09 -87.18 39.54
N ASP A 286 -5.37 -87.50 40.61
CA ASP A 286 -5.61 -88.72 41.38
C ASP A 286 -6.99 -88.63 42.07
N ASP A 287 -7.94 -89.49 41.69
CA ASP A 287 -9.25 -89.58 42.35
C ASP A 287 -9.27 -90.52 43.57
N GLY A 288 -8.13 -91.14 43.88
CA GLY A 288 -7.96 -92.10 44.96
C GLY A 288 -8.53 -93.48 44.65
N ASN A 289 -8.95 -93.78 43.42
CA ASN A 289 -9.43 -95.09 43.01
C ASN A 289 -8.33 -95.90 42.31
N GLU A 290 -7.90 -97.00 42.93
CA GLU A 290 -6.86 -97.87 42.37
C GLU A 290 -7.26 -98.54 41.03
N CYS A 291 -8.55 -98.52 40.66
CA CYS A 291 -9.10 -99.11 39.45
C CYS A 291 -9.32 -98.14 38.28
N THR A 292 -8.85 -96.90 38.41
CA THR A 292 -8.83 -95.92 37.33
C THR A 292 -7.38 -95.60 36.94
N ASP A 293 -7.18 -95.37 35.64
CA ASP A 293 -6.01 -94.68 35.13
C ASP A 293 -6.35 -93.20 35.05
N ASP A 294 -5.71 -92.43 35.92
CA ASP A 294 -5.90 -91.00 36.00
C ASP A 294 -4.98 -90.29 35.01
N SER A 295 -5.56 -89.44 34.18
CA SER A 295 -4.81 -88.63 33.24
C SER A 295 -5.43 -87.26 33.10
N CYS A 296 -4.64 -86.30 32.65
CA CYS A 296 -5.13 -84.95 32.44
C CYS A 296 -5.13 -84.61 30.95
N ASP A 297 -6.31 -84.23 30.45
CA ASP A 297 -6.48 -83.69 29.11
C ASP A 297 -6.35 -82.16 29.17
N PRO A 298 -5.39 -81.55 28.44
CA PRO A 298 -5.17 -80.10 28.51
C PRO A 298 -6.38 -79.22 28.18
N ALA A 299 -7.35 -79.72 27.43
CA ALA A 299 -8.55 -78.98 27.05
C ALA A 299 -9.71 -79.21 28.03
N THR A 300 -9.86 -80.43 28.57
CA THR A 300 -11.02 -80.79 29.41
C THR A 300 -10.73 -80.99 30.89
N GLY A 301 -9.46 -81.04 31.30
CA GLY A 301 -9.02 -81.25 32.67
C GLY A 301 -8.87 -82.73 33.04
N CYS A 302 -9.03 -83.04 34.33
CA CYS A 302 -8.86 -84.40 34.83
C CYS A 302 -9.86 -85.39 34.20
N THR A 303 -9.34 -86.53 33.77
CA THR A 303 -10.10 -87.64 33.20
C THR A 303 -9.69 -88.93 33.91
N HIS A 304 -10.67 -89.78 34.18
CA HIS A 304 -10.50 -91.00 34.94
C HIS A 304 -11.03 -92.15 34.10
N HIS A 305 -10.14 -92.99 33.59
CA HIS A 305 -10.50 -94.11 32.73
C HIS A 305 -10.41 -95.43 33.50
N VAL A 306 -11.52 -96.15 33.63
CA VAL A 306 -11.55 -97.46 34.31
C VAL A 306 -10.58 -98.41 33.62
N ASN A 307 -9.63 -98.98 34.38
CA ASN A 307 -8.67 -99.97 33.92
C ASN A 307 -8.81 -101.28 34.73
N PRO A 308 -9.48 -102.31 34.17
CA PRO A 308 -9.67 -103.60 34.83
C PRO A 308 -8.38 -104.42 35.03
N TYR A 309 -7.25 -103.96 34.49
CA TYR A 309 -5.96 -104.64 34.59
C TYR A 309 -5.08 -104.08 35.72
N ASN A 310 -5.50 -103.00 36.38
CA ASN A 310 -4.81 -102.50 37.56
C ASN A 310 -4.97 -103.49 38.73
N SER A 311 -3.91 -103.60 39.52
CA SER A 311 -3.98 -104.26 40.82
C SER A 311 -4.60 -103.31 41.81
N CYS A 312 -5.53 -103.80 42.62
CA CYS A 312 -6.17 -103.03 43.67
C CYS A 312 -6.26 -103.86 44.95
N SER A 313 -6.66 -103.25 46.06
CA SER A 313 -7.10 -103.94 47.26
C SER A 313 -8.49 -103.47 47.69
N ASP A 314 -9.40 -104.42 47.95
CA ASP A 314 -10.73 -104.07 48.48
C ASP A 314 -10.71 -103.76 49.99
N GLY A 315 -9.51 -103.80 50.60
CA GLY A 315 -9.27 -103.56 52.02
C GLY A 315 -9.81 -104.66 52.93
N ASP A 316 -10.39 -105.74 52.39
CA ASP A 316 -10.91 -106.86 53.14
C ASP A 316 -9.80 -107.93 53.29
N PRO A 317 -9.31 -108.21 54.51
CA PRO A 317 -8.31 -109.26 54.71
C PRO A 317 -8.83 -110.68 54.42
N CYS A 318 -10.14 -110.83 54.17
CA CYS A 318 -10.80 -112.10 53.91
C CYS A 318 -11.06 -112.41 52.43
N THR A 319 -10.63 -111.55 51.52
CA THR A 319 -10.62 -111.77 50.08
C THR A 319 -9.20 -112.04 49.59
N TRP A 320 -9.05 -112.69 48.44
CA TRP A 320 -7.75 -112.90 47.80
C TRP A 320 -7.86 -112.71 46.28
N GLY A 321 -6.75 -112.29 45.66
CA GLY A 321 -6.68 -112.10 44.21
C GLY A 321 -7.48 -110.88 43.74
N ASP A 322 -7.47 -109.82 44.54
CA ASP A 322 -8.16 -108.56 44.26
C ASP A 322 -7.79 -108.03 42.87
N HIS A 323 -8.82 -107.69 42.11
CA HIS A 323 -8.69 -107.14 40.76
C HIS A 323 -9.79 -106.13 40.49
N CYS A 324 -9.50 -105.25 39.55
CA CYS A 324 -10.44 -104.23 39.12
C CYS A 324 -11.52 -104.80 38.22
N LEU A 325 -12.77 -104.46 38.52
CA LEU A 325 -13.94 -104.82 37.72
C LEU A 325 -14.23 -103.75 36.64
N PRO A 326 -14.95 -104.11 35.55
CA PRO A 326 -15.29 -103.16 34.48
C PRO A 326 -16.15 -101.95 34.90
N ASP A 327 -16.73 -101.98 36.10
CA ASP A 327 -17.48 -100.87 36.68
C ASP A 327 -16.62 -99.92 37.54
N GLY A 328 -15.30 -100.17 37.61
CA GLY A 328 -14.34 -99.34 38.35
C GLY A 328 -14.24 -99.68 39.84
N THR A 329 -14.84 -100.78 40.29
CA THR A 329 -14.73 -101.25 41.68
C THR A 329 -13.63 -102.30 41.85
N CYS A 330 -13.00 -102.32 43.03
CA CYS A 330 -12.07 -103.38 43.42
C CYS A 330 -12.82 -104.52 44.13
N SER A 331 -12.58 -105.77 43.71
CA SER A 331 -13.18 -106.93 44.39
C SER A 331 -12.27 -108.15 44.32
N GLY A 332 -12.09 -108.81 45.47
CA GLY A 332 -11.42 -110.10 45.55
C GLY A 332 -12.37 -111.29 45.65
N THR A 333 -11.82 -112.49 45.45
CA THR A 333 -12.56 -113.73 45.68
C THR A 333 -12.61 -114.06 47.17
N ALA A 334 -13.80 -114.31 47.71
CA ALA A 334 -13.99 -114.66 49.12
C ALA A 334 -13.16 -115.89 49.51
N SER A 335 -12.37 -115.75 50.57
CA SER A 335 -11.60 -116.86 51.13
C SER A 335 -12.51 -117.81 51.90
N PRO A 336 -12.47 -119.13 51.64
CA PRO A 336 -13.26 -120.11 52.39
C PRO A 336 -12.80 -120.27 53.86
N TRP A 337 -11.72 -119.57 54.26
CA TRP A 337 -11.15 -119.61 55.61
C TRP A 337 -11.60 -118.45 56.51
N CYS A 338 -12.35 -117.48 55.97
CA CYS A 338 -13.01 -116.43 56.72
C CYS A 338 -14.51 -116.74 56.83
N GLN A 339 -14.90 -117.37 57.94
CA GLN A 339 -16.28 -117.47 58.40
C GLN A 339 -16.35 -116.96 59.84
#